data_AF-A0A8B9MZ85-F1
#
_entry.id   AF-A0A8B9MZ85-F1
#
_cell.length_a   1.000
_cell.length_b   1.000
_cell.length_c   1.000
_cell.angle_alpha   90.00
_cell.angle_beta   90.00
_cell.angle_gamma   90.00
#
_symmetry.space_group_name_H-M   'P 1'
#
loop_
_entity.id
_entity.type
_entity.pdbx_description
1 polymer ?
#
loop_
_entity_poly.entity_id
_entity_poly.type
_entity_poly.pdbx_seq_one_letter_code
_entity_poly.pdbx_strand_id
1 'polypeptide(L)'
;MKKENIINDLSDKLKMLTQQQEKDKDLIETLSEDRARLLEEKKKLEEEVNKLRSSNFSPPTYSAAASETCGACAADVPTDTDRLVSDIAAEGRMDSTMETSMMAVHENVHMSEEKQRIMLLERTLQLKEEENKRLNQRLMSQSMSSVSSRHSEKIAIRDFQVGDLVLIILDERHDNYVLFTVSPTLYFLHSESLAALDLKPGECGKCQITFSYYLLLQITLLSK
;
A
#
# COMPACT_ATOMS: atom_id res chain seq x y z
N MET A 1 56.96 -10.04 -8.21
CA MET A 1 56.52 -10.45 -6.86
C MET A 1 55.28 -9.70 -6.37
N LYS A 2 55.31 -8.46 -5.85
CA LYS A 2 54.09 -7.83 -5.29
C LYS A 2 52.91 -7.70 -6.30
N LYS A 3 53.19 -7.25 -7.53
CA LYS A 3 52.16 -7.12 -8.58
C LYS A 3 51.54 -8.46 -8.99
N GLU A 4 52.36 -9.50 -9.04
CA GLU A 4 51.94 -10.85 -9.44
C GLU A 4 51.06 -11.51 -8.38
N ASN A 5 51.37 -11.31 -7.09
CA ASN A 5 50.50 -11.74 -5.99
C ASN A 5 49.13 -11.06 -6.03
N ILE A 6 49.09 -9.76 -6.36
CA ILE A 6 47.84 -9.01 -6.50
C ILE A 6 47.02 -9.54 -7.69
N ILE A 7 47.66 -9.83 -8.83
CA ILE A 7 46.99 -10.38 -10.01
C ILE A 7 46.37 -11.75 -9.68
N ASN A 8 47.09 -12.61 -8.97
CA ASN A 8 46.58 -13.93 -8.58
C ASN A 8 45.39 -13.81 -7.60
N ASP A 9 45.47 -12.97 -6.58
CA ASP A 9 44.36 -12.74 -5.64
C ASP A 9 43.10 -12.19 -6.34
N LEU A 10 43.27 -11.26 -7.28
CA LEU A 10 42.15 -10.74 -8.08
C LEU A 10 41.56 -11.82 -9.01
N SER A 11 42.40 -12.66 -9.60
CA SER A 11 41.96 -13.77 -10.45
C SER A 11 41.16 -14.81 -9.66
N ASP A 12 41.62 -15.16 -8.45
CA ASP A 12 40.92 -16.09 -7.57
C ASP A 12 39.58 -15.51 -7.09
N LYS A 13 39.55 -14.22 -6.71
CA LYS A 13 38.32 -13.51 -6.36
C LYS A 13 37.34 -13.46 -7.52
N LEU A 14 37.81 -13.20 -8.74
CA LEU A 14 36.98 -13.19 -9.93
C LEU A 14 36.38 -14.58 -10.18
N LYS A 15 37.18 -15.65 -10.07
CA LYS A 15 36.71 -17.03 -10.23
C LYS A 15 35.67 -17.41 -9.18
N MET A 16 35.89 -17.02 -7.93
CA MET A 16 34.93 -17.22 -6.83
C MET A 16 33.62 -16.49 -7.11
N LEU A 17 33.68 -15.23 -7.55
CA LEU A 17 32.51 -14.42 -7.84
C LEU A 17 31.71 -15.00 -9.01
N THR A 18 32.37 -15.39 -10.09
CA THR A 18 31.72 -16.03 -11.25
C THR A 18 31.05 -17.35 -10.85
N GLN A 19 31.69 -18.16 -10.01
CA GLN A 19 31.08 -19.41 -9.53
C GLN A 19 29.86 -19.13 -8.64
N GLN A 20 29.91 -18.10 -7.80
CA GLN A 20 28.77 -17.71 -6.99
C GLN A 20 27.62 -17.20 -7.86
N GLN A 21 27.91 -16.38 -8.88
CA GLN A 21 26.92 -15.88 -9.81
C GLN A 21 26.18 -17.00 -10.55
N GLU A 22 26.87 -18.09 -10.92
CA GLU A 22 26.21 -19.24 -11.55
C GLU A 22 25.27 -19.95 -10.56
N LYS A 23 25.71 -20.16 -9.31
CA LYS A 23 24.84 -20.76 -8.27
C LYS A 23 23.60 -19.90 -7.98
N ASP A 24 23.79 -18.58 -7.91
CA ASP A 24 22.69 -17.64 -7.67
C ASP A 24 21.72 -17.64 -8.86
N LYS A 25 22.23 -17.73 -10.08
CA LYS A 25 21.42 -17.87 -11.30
C LYS A 25 20.57 -19.15 -11.27
N ASP A 26 21.17 -20.30 -10.98
CA ASP A 26 20.45 -21.59 -10.88
C ASP A 26 19.37 -21.56 -9.79
N LEU A 27 19.66 -20.92 -8.66
CA LEU A 27 18.71 -20.74 -7.57
C LEU A 27 17.54 -19.84 -7.99
N ILE A 28 17.82 -18.72 -8.67
CA ILE A 28 16.79 -17.80 -9.17
C ILE A 28 15.89 -18.51 -10.19
N GLU A 29 16.46 -19.31 -11.09
CA GLU A 29 15.71 -20.11 -12.07
C GLU A 29 14.75 -21.06 -11.36
N THR A 30 15.25 -21.86 -10.40
CA THR A 30 14.44 -22.79 -9.60
C THR A 30 13.30 -22.08 -8.87
N LEU A 31 13.59 -20.98 -8.17
CA LEU A 31 12.57 -20.20 -7.45
C LEU A 31 11.53 -19.58 -8.40
N SER A 32 11.94 -19.21 -9.62
CA SER A 32 11.04 -18.66 -10.63
C SER A 32 10.09 -19.70 -11.18
N GLU A 33 10.59 -20.92 -11.42
CA GLU A 33 9.75 -22.06 -11.80
C GLU A 33 8.75 -22.43 -10.69
N ASP A 34 9.22 -22.50 -9.45
CA ASP A 34 8.36 -22.78 -8.29
C ASP A 34 7.24 -21.74 -8.15
N ARG A 35 7.58 -20.46 -8.31
CA ARG A 35 6.61 -19.36 -8.31
C ARG A 35 5.59 -19.50 -9.44
N ALA A 36 6.01 -19.89 -10.63
CA ALA A 36 5.11 -20.10 -11.77
C ALA A 36 4.11 -21.23 -11.49
N ARG A 37 4.59 -22.37 -10.96
CA ARG A 37 3.72 -23.51 -10.58
C ARG A 37 2.71 -23.13 -9.49
N LEU A 38 3.15 -22.39 -8.46
CA LEU A 38 2.26 -21.91 -7.40
C LEU A 38 1.19 -20.94 -7.92
N LEU A 39 1.52 -20.07 -8.87
CA LEU A 39 0.56 -19.16 -9.48
C LEU A 39 -0.49 -19.90 -10.31
N GLU A 40 -0.09 -20.96 -11.01
CA GLU A 40 -1.00 -21.82 -11.76
C GLU A 40 -1.94 -22.61 -10.83
N GLU A 41 -1.40 -23.21 -9.77
CA GLU A 41 -2.20 -23.92 -8.75
C GLU A 41 -3.21 -22.97 -8.08
N LYS A 42 -2.74 -21.77 -7.68
CA LYS A 42 -3.62 -20.74 -7.13
C LYS A 42 -4.76 -20.39 -8.08
N LYS A 43 -4.46 -20.17 -9.36
CA LYS A 43 -5.47 -19.86 -10.38
C LYS A 43 -6.50 -21.00 -10.49
N LYS A 44 -6.05 -22.25 -10.52
CA LYS A 44 -6.93 -23.42 -10.56
C LYS A 44 -7.86 -23.48 -9.33
N LEU A 45 -7.32 -23.25 -8.14
CA LEU A 45 -8.11 -23.24 -6.91
C LEU A 45 -9.12 -22.07 -6.89
N GLU A 46 -8.73 -20.89 -7.38
CA GLU A 46 -9.65 -19.75 -7.53
C GLU A 46 -10.79 -20.05 -8.50
N GLU A 47 -10.50 -20.73 -9.62
CA GLU A 47 -11.52 -21.20 -10.57
C GLU A 47 -12.46 -22.23 -9.95
N GLU A 48 -11.94 -23.19 -9.16
CA GLU A 48 -12.75 -24.18 -8.44
C GLU A 48 -13.65 -23.51 -7.38
N VAL A 49 -13.13 -22.56 -6.60
CA VAL A 49 -13.92 -21.78 -5.62
C VAL A 49 -15.00 -20.99 -6.34
N ASN A 50 -14.68 -20.36 -7.47
CA ASN A 50 -15.66 -19.60 -8.26
C ASN A 50 -16.74 -20.51 -8.87
N LYS A 51 -16.38 -21.72 -9.30
CA LYS A 51 -17.31 -22.75 -9.78
C LYS A 51 -18.26 -23.22 -8.68
N LEU A 52 -17.76 -23.46 -7.46
CA LEU A 52 -18.60 -23.82 -6.31
C LEU A 52 -19.52 -22.68 -5.91
N ARG A 53 -19.02 -21.43 -5.90
CA ARG A 53 -19.84 -20.24 -5.64
C ARG A 53 -20.95 -20.07 -6.67
N SER A 54 -20.66 -20.28 -7.97
CA SER A 54 -21.67 -20.20 -9.04
C SER A 54 -22.63 -21.39 -9.07
N SER A 55 -22.18 -22.58 -8.65
CA SER A 55 -23.04 -23.77 -8.53
C SER A 55 -24.02 -23.71 -7.36
N ASN A 56 -23.76 -22.89 -6.34
CA ASN A 56 -24.60 -22.76 -5.14
C ASN A 56 -25.68 -21.67 -5.23
N PHE A 57 -25.83 -21.01 -6.38
CA PHE A 57 -27.00 -20.16 -6.66
C PHE A 57 -28.04 -20.95 -7.46
N SER A 58 -28.78 -21.85 -6.78
CA SER A 58 -30.14 -22.15 -7.22
C SER A 58 -31.11 -21.37 -6.33
N PRO A 59 -31.95 -20.48 -6.88
CA PRO A 59 -33.07 -19.97 -6.12
C PRO A 59 -34.03 -21.15 -5.88
N PRO A 60 -34.57 -21.33 -4.66
CA PRO A 60 -35.60 -22.32 -4.47
C PRO A 60 -36.85 -21.91 -5.28
N THR A 61 -37.18 -22.76 -6.25
CA THR A 61 -38.46 -22.77 -6.96
C THR A 61 -39.58 -23.02 -5.97
N TYR A 62 -40.41 -22.01 -5.71
CA TYR A 62 -41.73 -22.21 -5.14
C TYR A 62 -42.76 -21.87 -6.21
N SER A 63 -43.55 -22.88 -6.56
CA SER A 63 -44.61 -22.79 -7.54
C SER A 63 -45.96 -22.52 -6.85
N ALA A 64 -46.74 -21.65 -7.51
CA ALA A 64 -48.21 -21.54 -7.54
C ALA A 64 -48.99 -21.04 -6.31
N ALA A 65 -49.62 -19.86 -6.46
CA ALA A 65 -51.09 -19.73 -6.52
C ALA A 65 -51.57 -18.33 -7.01
N ALA A 66 -52.44 -18.37 -8.02
CA ALA A 66 -53.58 -17.48 -8.33
C ALA A 66 -53.38 -16.07 -8.96
N SER A 67 -53.69 -16.03 -10.28
CA SER A 67 -54.59 -15.13 -11.02
C SER A 67 -54.37 -13.60 -11.13
N GLU A 68 -53.82 -13.21 -12.29
CA GLU A 68 -54.27 -12.22 -13.30
C GLU A 68 -55.02 -10.94 -12.88
N THR A 69 -54.45 -9.75 -13.20
CA THR A 69 -54.99 -8.79 -14.20
C THR A 69 -54.05 -7.57 -14.42
N CYS A 70 -53.74 -7.31 -15.71
CA CYS A 70 -53.39 -6.04 -16.39
C CYS A 70 -52.67 -4.88 -15.67
N GLY A 71 -51.56 -4.42 -16.25
CA GLY A 71 -51.09 -3.02 -16.13
C GLY A 71 -49.58 -2.85 -16.36
N ALA A 72 -49.20 -1.98 -17.29
CA ALA A 72 -47.86 -1.86 -17.86
C ALA A 72 -46.85 -1.03 -17.02
N CYS A 73 -45.57 -1.37 -17.21
CA CYS A 73 -44.35 -0.54 -17.20
C CYS A 73 -43.86 0.18 -15.92
N ALA A 74 -42.75 -0.38 -15.42
CA ALA A 74 -41.41 0.22 -15.30
C ALA A 74 -41.08 1.32 -14.25
N ALA A 75 -40.03 0.96 -13.48
CA ALA A 75 -39.00 1.76 -12.82
C ALA A 75 -39.37 2.48 -11.50
N ASP A 76 -38.81 1.97 -10.40
CA ASP A 76 -38.67 2.72 -9.14
C ASP A 76 -37.21 2.63 -8.62
N VAL A 77 -36.56 3.79 -8.67
CA VAL A 77 -35.55 4.30 -7.73
C VAL A 77 -36.38 5.16 -6.76
N PRO A 78 -36.25 5.21 -5.40
CA PRO A 78 -35.10 5.79 -4.68
C PRO A 78 -34.88 5.23 -3.24
N THR A 79 -33.67 5.29 -2.64
CA THR A 79 -33.16 6.32 -1.71
C THR A 79 -33.78 6.32 -0.30
N ASP A 80 -32.88 6.35 0.69
CA ASP A 80 -33.03 6.88 2.06
C ASP A 80 -33.94 6.15 3.05
N THR A 81 -33.80 6.23 4.37
CA THR A 81 -32.76 6.58 5.35
C THR A 81 -33.50 6.46 6.68
N ASP A 82 -32.93 5.71 7.62
CA ASP A 82 -33.12 5.79 9.09
C ASP A 82 -34.50 5.60 9.77
N ARG A 83 -34.40 4.83 10.86
CA ARG A 83 -35.00 5.03 12.20
C ARG A 83 -36.40 4.45 12.54
N LEU A 84 -36.29 3.39 13.35
CA LEU A 84 -36.81 3.22 14.72
C LEU A 84 -38.33 3.23 15.00
N VAL A 85 -38.66 2.25 15.86
CA VAL A 85 -39.67 2.22 16.95
C VAL A 85 -40.72 1.11 16.79
N SER A 86 -40.75 0.31 17.86
CA SER A 86 -41.61 -0.80 18.26
C SER A 86 -43.12 -0.59 18.10
N ASP A 87 -43.87 -1.69 18.00
CA ASP A 87 -44.86 -2.14 19.01
C ASP A 87 -45.62 -3.41 18.53
N ILE A 88 -45.57 -4.52 19.29
CA ILE A 88 -46.56 -5.04 20.27
C ILE A 88 -47.47 -6.14 19.68
N ALA A 89 -47.31 -7.33 20.27
CA ALA A 89 -48.26 -8.39 20.63
C ALA A 89 -49.58 -8.57 19.84
N ALA A 90 -49.90 -9.83 19.50
CA ALA A 90 -50.83 -10.67 20.27
C ALA A 90 -51.29 -11.91 19.46
N GLU A 91 -51.36 -13.05 20.17
CA GLU A 91 -52.25 -14.22 20.02
C GLU A 91 -52.56 -14.78 18.61
N GLY A 92 -52.43 -16.08 18.33
CA GLY A 92 -52.74 -17.25 19.14
C GLY A 92 -53.51 -18.23 18.24
N ARG A 93 -53.44 -19.53 18.58
CA ARG A 93 -54.41 -20.62 18.30
C ARG A 93 -53.78 -21.90 17.76
N MET A 94 -54.16 -22.97 18.44
CA MET A 94 -53.57 -24.29 18.55
C MET A 94 -54.05 -25.25 17.45
N ASP A 95 -53.20 -26.21 17.09
CA ASP A 95 -53.54 -27.65 17.06
C ASP A 95 -52.22 -28.45 16.94
N SER A 96 -51.71 -29.07 18.00
CA SER A 96 -52.08 -30.40 18.54
C SER A 96 -51.84 -31.56 17.57
N THR A 97 -50.61 -32.09 17.56
CA THR A 97 -50.40 -33.54 17.43
C THR A 97 -49.31 -33.95 18.40
N MET A 98 -49.67 -34.95 19.18
CA MET A 98 -49.06 -35.43 20.40
C MET A 98 -47.84 -36.30 20.07
N GLU A 99 -46.64 -35.85 20.41
CA GLU A 99 -45.55 -36.78 20.75
C GLU A 99 -44.74 -36.25 21.95
N THR A 100 -45.00 -36.92 23.05
CA THR A 100 -44.16 -37.11 24.23
C THR A 100 -42.67 -36.86 23.99
N SER A 101 -42.15 -35.72 24.44
CA SER A 101 -40.74 -35.64 24.85
C SER A 101 -40.62 -34.74 26.07
N MET A 102 -40.71 -35.37 27.24
CA MET A 102 -40.57 -34.75 28.55
C MET A 102 -39.09 -34.44 28.81
N MET A 103 -38.49 -33.42 28.18
CA MET A 103 -37.11 -33.05 28.57
C MET A 103 -36.56 -31.67 28.12
N ALA A 104 -37.37 -30.68 27.78
CA ALA A 104 -36.87 -29.37 27.34
C ALA A 104 -37.18 -28.21 28.32
N VAL A 105 -36.91 -28.40 29.62
CA VAL A 105 -37.01 -27.33 30.63
C VAL A 105 -35.63 -27.00 31.27
N HIS A 106 -34.57 -27.74 30.92
CA HIS A 106 -33.24 -27.59 31.52
C HIS A 106 -32.12 -27.27 30.50
N GLU A 107 -32.39 -26.50 29.45
CA GLU A 107 -31.31 -25.92 28.62
C GLU A 107 -31.25 -24.39 28.66
N ASN A 108 -32.14 -23.75 29.44
CA ASN A 108 -32.20 -22.28 29.54
C ASN A 108 -31.77 -21.71 30.90
N VAL A 109 -31.49 -22.53 31.92
CA VAL A 109 -31.21 -22.03 33.31
C VAL A 109 -29.72 -21.86 33.59
N HIS A 110 -28.85 -22.40 32.75
CA HIS A 110 -27.44 -22.06 32.80
C HIS A 110 -26.92 -22.15 31.38
N MET A 111 -26.82 -21.00 30.70
CA MET A 111 -25.72 -20.85 29.74
C MET A 111 -24.48 -21.29 30.53
N SER A 112 -23.90 -22.45 30.19
CA SER A 112 -22.77 -22.95 30.97
C SER A 112 -21.71 -21.83 31.03
N GLU A 113 -21.03 -21.68 32.16
CA GLU A 113 -20.00 -20.63 32.30
C GLU A 113 -19.00 -20.67 31.12
N GLU A 114 -18.77 -21.86 30.60
CA GLU A 114 -17.98 -22.12 29.39
C GLU A 114 -18.61 -21.50 28.13
N LYS A 115 -19.92 -21.66 27.91
CA LYS A 115 -20.63 -21.02 26.79
C LYS A 115 -20.61 -19.48 26.89
N GLN A 116 -20.70 -18.93 28.10
CA GLN A 116 -20.54 -17.47 28.32
C GLN A 116 -19.10 -17.01 28.07
N ARG A 117 -18.11 -17.79 28.50
CA ARG A 117 -16.69 -17.53 28.27
C ARG A 117 -16.33 -17.56 26.78
N ILE A 118 -16.87 -18.53 26.05
CA ILE A 118 -16.69 -18.66 24.60
C ILE A 118 -17.22 -17.41 23.90
N MET A 119 -18.45 -16.97 24.20
CA MET A 119 -19.04 -15.77 23.60
C MET A 119 -18.21 -14.50 23.87
N LEU A 120 -17.67 -14.34 25.08
CA LEU A 120 -16.81 -13.21 25.42
C LEU A 120 -15.48 -13.23 24.67
N LEU A 121 -14.87 -14.41 24.55
CA LEU A 121 -13.62 -14.59 23.81
C LEU A 121 -13.81 -14.35 22.31
N GLU A 122 -14.90 -14.84 21.73
CA GLU A 122 -15.27 -14.58 20.32
C GLU A 122 -15.42 -13.07 20.06
N ARG A 123 -16.13 -12.35 20.94
CA ARG A 123 -16.28 -10.90 20.84
C ARG A 123 -14.94 -10.17 20.96
N THR A 124 -14.07 -10.62 21.87
CA THR A 124 -12.74 -10.03 22.08
C THR A 124 -11.83 -10.29 20.88
N LEU A 125 -11.89 -11.50 20.32
CA LEU A 125 -11.15 -11.89 19.13
C LEU A 125 -11.56 -11.04 17.93
N GLN A 126 -12.87 -10.85 17.71
CA GLN A 126 -13.39 -9.99 16.64
C GLN A 126 -12.87 -8.54 16.76
N LEU A 127 -12.93 -7.96 17.96
CA LEU A 127 -12.37 -6.62 18.20
C LEU A 127 -10.87 -6.55 17.92
N LYS A 128 -10.12 -7.60 18.28
CA LYS A 128 -8.67 -7.69 18.03
C LYS A 128 -8.36 -7.88 16.55
N GLU A 129 -9.14 -8.65 15.82
CA GLU A 129 -9.03 -8.82 14.37
C GLU A 129 -9.34 -7.51 13.63
N GLU A 130 -10.37 -6.78 14.05
CA GLU A 130 -10.70 -5.46 13.50
C GLU A 130 -9.59 -4.44 13.75
N GLU A 131 -9.05 -4.39 14.99
CA GLU A 131 -7.93 -3.52 15.34
C GLU A 131 -6.68 -3.87 14.51
N ASN A 132 -6.37 -5.16 14.37
CA ASN A 132 -5.24 -5.62 13.57
C ASN A 132 -5.40 -5.23 12.10
N LYS A 133 -6.59 -5.42 11.53
CA LYS A 133 -6.91 -4.98 10.16
C LYS A 133 -6.73 -3.48 9.99
N ARG A 134 -7.22 -2.68 10.94
CA ARG A 134 -7.06 -1.21 10.94
C ARG A 134 -5.58 -0.80 11.01
N LEU A 135 -4.80 -1.45 11.88
CA LEU A 135 -3.36 -1.19 12.00
C LEU A 135 -2.61 -1.59 10.74
N ASN A 136 -2.94 -2.74 10.15
CA ASN A 136 -2.30 -3.22 8.93
C ASN A 136 -2.63 -2.30 7.73
N GLN A 137 -3.88 -1.84 7.62
CA GLN A 137 -4.26 -0.81 6.65
C GLN A 137 -3.46 0.48 6.84
N ARG A 138 -3.28 0.93 8.08
CA ARG A 138 -2.47 2.11 8.39
C ARG A 138 -1.00 1.91 8.03
N LEU A 139 -0.44 0.73 8.33
CA LEU A 139 0.94 0.37 7.98
C LEU A 139 1.14 0.36 6.46
N MET A 140 0.24 -0.30 5.71
CA MET A 140 0.29 -0.31 4.24
C MET A 140 0.16 1.10 3.66
N SER A 141 -0.74 1.92 4.21
CA SER A 141 -0.90 3.32 3.79
C SER A 141 0.35 4.15 4.07
N GLN A 142 1.01 3.93 5.22
CA GLN A 142 2.24 4.62 5.57
C GLN A 142 3.41 4.18 4.68
N SER A 143 3.59 2.87 4.48
CA SER A 143 4.67 2.30 3.66
C SER A 143 4.63 2.73 2.20
N MET A 144 3.44 2.97 1.65
CA MET A 144 3.29 3.45 0.26
C MET A 144 3.31 4.98 0.15
N SER A 145 3.09 5.71 1.25
CA SER A 145 3.15 7.18 1.26
C SER A 145 4.58 7.75 1.31
N SER A 146 5.55 6.97 1.77
CA SER A 146 6.95 7.40 1.93
C SER A 146 7.80 7.30 0.65
N VAL A 147 7.24 6.76 -0.44
CA VAL A 147 7.96 6.52 -1.70
C VAL A 147 7.85 7.72 -2.66
N SER A 148 6.92 8.66 -2.46
CA SER A 148 6.74 9.80 -3.38
C SER A 148 7.55 11.05 -3.01
N SER A 149 8.07 11.17 -1.78
CA SER A 149 8.75 12.40 -1.33
C SER A 149 10.25 12.48 -1.62
N ARG A 150 10.90 11.38 -2.03
CA ARG A 150 12.37 11.33 -2.17
C ARG A 150 12.91 11.98 -3.45
N HIS A 151 12.03 12.47 -4.30
CA HIS A 151 12.32 13.17 -5.55
C HIS A 151 11.18 14.14 -5.86
N SER A 152 10.72 14.92 -4.86
CA SER A 152 9.82 16.01 -5.21
C SER A 152 10.59 16.94 -6.13
N GLU A 153 10.20 17.00 -7.41
CA GLU A 153 10.61 17.98 -8.41
C GLU A 153 10.06 19.37 -8.04
N LYS A 154 10.18 19.71 -6.76
CA LYS A 154 9.73 20.94 -6.13
C LYS A 154 10.98 21.65 -5.66
N ILE A 155 11.10 22.89 -6.08
CA ILE A 155 12.24 23.73 -5.77
C ILE A 155 12.05 24.26 -4.35
N ALA A 156 13.05 24.10 -3.49
CA ALA A 156 13.11 24.75 -2.19
C ALA A 156 13.40 26.24 -2.39
N ILE A 157 12.63 27.10 -1.71
CA ILE A 157 12.76 28.57 -1.78
C ILE A 157 13.20 29.20 -0.47
N ARG A 158 13.23 28.42 0.63
CA ARG A 158 13.62 28.80 2.00
C ARG A 158 14.15 27.59 2.76
N ASP A 159 14.89 27.84 3.86
CA ASP A 159 15.36 26.84 4.83
C ASP A 159 16.10 25.64 4.19
N PHE A 160 16.98 25.94 3.23
CA PHE A 160 17.70 24.96 2.41
C PHE A 160 18.35 23.85 3.23
N GLN A 161 17.96 22.61 2.94
CA GLN A 161 18.52 21.40 3.51
C GLN A 161 19.40 20.65 2.54
N VAL A 162 20.15 19.72 3.12
CA VAL A 162 21.01 18.81 2.38
C VAL A 162 20.18 17.92 1.44
N GLY A 163 20.30 18.11 0.13
CA GLY A 163 19.61 17.31 -0.90
C GLY A 163 18.38 17.96 -1.52
N ASP A 164 18.08 19.21 -1.16
CA ASP A 164 16.98 19.96 -1.74
C ASP A 164 17.28 20.37 -3.19
N LEU A 165 16.24 20.32 -4.04
CA LEU A 165 16.29 20.88 -5.38
C LEU A 165 16.22 22.41 -5.28
N VAL A 166 17.19 23.11 -5.84
CA VAL A 166 17.27 24.58 -5.80
C VAL A 166 17.36 25.17 -7.20
N LEU A 167 16.84 26.38 -7.36
CA LEU A 167 16.95 27.14 -8.61
C LEU A 167 18.10 28.13 -8.49
N ILE A 168 19.03 28.09 -9.44
CA ILE A 168 20.18 28.99 -9.51
C ILE A 168 19.88 30.04 -10.59
N ILE A 169 20.06 31.32 -10.23
CA ILE A 169 19.89 32.46 -11.13
C ILE A 169 21.18 33.28 -11.17
N LEU A 170 21.45 33.91 -12.31
CA LEU A 170 22.54 34.88 -12.42
C LEU A 170 22.05 36.24 -11.89
N ASP A 171 22.78 36.80 -10.92
CA ASP A 171 22.57 38.18 -10.49
C ASP A 171 23.47 39.11 -11.29
N GLU A 172 22.86 39.88 -12.20
CA GLU A 172 23.55 40.84 -13.07
C GLU A 172 24.25 41.97 -12.31
N ARG A 173 23.80 42.30 -11.09
CA ARG A 173 24.41 43.36 -10.28
C ARG A 173 25.73 42.93 -9.68
N HIS A 174 25.82 41.64 -9.35
CA HIS A 174 26.98 41.05 -8.70
C HIS A 174 27.84 40.23 -9.66
N ASP A 175 27.42 40.00 -10.90
CA ASP A 175 28.05 39.11 -11.88
C ASP A 175 28.36 37.72 -11.28
N ASN A 176 27.42 37.22 -10.47
CA ASN A 176 27.57 35.99 -9.71
C ASN A 176 26.26 35.21 -9.70
N TYR A 177 26.37 33.88 -9.61
CA TYR A 177 25.21 33.00 -9.50
C TYR A 177 24.74 32.93 -8.05
N VAL A 178 23.44 33.07 -7.84
CA VAL A 178 22.78 33.03 -6.52
C VAL A 178 21.60 32.06 -6.55
N LEU A 179 21.24 31.49 -5.40
CA LEU A 179 20.02 30.68 -5.30
C LEU A 179 18.79 31.59 -5.27
N PHE A 180 17.75 31.20 -6.00
CA PHE A 180 16.43 31.83 -5.92
C PHE A 180 15.82 31.56 -4.54
N THR A 181 15.70 32.61 -3.75
CA THR A 181 15.10 32.56 -2.41
C THR A 181 14.17 33.74 -2.19
N VAL A 182 13.16 33.54 -1.36
CA VAL A 182 12.29 34.63 -0.86
C VAL A 182 12.82 35.23 0.45
N SER A 183 13.95 34.72 0.96
CA SER A 183 14.59 35.21 2.17
C SER A 183 15.40 36.48 1.91
N PRO A 184 15.58 37.37 2.92
CA PRO A 184 16.43 38.55 2.78
C PRO A 184 17.94 38.21 2.67
N THR A 185 18.31 36.97 3.03
CA THR A 185 19.68 36.46 2.95
C THR A 185 19.96 35.90 1.55
N LEU A 186 21.02 36.41 0.91
CA LEU A 186 21.49 35.91 -0.38
C LEU A 186 22.41 34.70 -0.19
N TYR A 187 22.25 33.68 -1.02
CA TYR A 187 23.08 32.48 -1.05
C TYR A 187 23.86 32.44 -2.35
N PHE A 188 25.17 32.71 -2.28
CA PHE A 188 26.06 32.71 -3.43
C PHE A 188 26.52 31.30 -3.77
N LEU A 189 26.62 31.01 -5.07
CA LEU A 189 27.20 29.78 -5.57
C LEU A 189 28.72 29.82 -5.44
N HIS A 190 29.32 28.75 -4.90
CA HIS A 190 30.78 28.65 -4.81
C HIS A 190 31.40 28.43 -6.20
N SER A 191 32.58 29.02 -6.43
CA SER A 191 33.27 28.95 -7.74
C SER A 191 33.63 27.53 -8.17
N GLU A 192 33.92 26.64 -7.22
CA GLU A 192 34.18 25.22 -7.48
C GLU A 192 32.96 24.47 -8.03
N SER A 193 31.75 24.95 -7.72
CA SER A 193 30.51 24.32 -8.19
C SER A 193 30.12 24.78 -9.60
N LEU A 194 30.71 25.85 -10.12
CA LEU A 194 30.44 26.34 -11.48
C LEU A 194 30.83 25.30 -12.53
N ALA A 195 32.00 24.69 -12.36
CA ALA A 195 32.51 23.66 -13.26
C ALA A 195 31.66 22.37 -13.23
N ALA A 196 31.11 22.02 -12.07
CA ALA A 196 30.24 20.85 -11.93
C ALA A 196 28.85 21.05 -12.56
N LEU A 197 28.43 22.30 -12.75
CA LEU A 197 27.15 22.67 -13.33
C LEU A 197 27.26 23.17 -14.78
N ASP A 198 28.45 23.08 -15.37
CA ASP A 198 28.79 23.65 -16.68
C ASP A 198 28.37 25.12 -16.84
N LEU A 199 28.38 25.88 -15.74
CA LEU A 199 28.06 27.31 -15.72
C LEU A 199 29.33 28.12 -15.97
N LYS A 200 29.31 28.96 -17.01
CA LYS A 200 30.39 29.92 -17.27
C LYS A 200 30.12 31.23 -16.52
N PRO A 201 31.08 31.75 -15.73
CA PRO A 201 30.98 33.12 -15.22
C PRO A 201 31.16 34.11 -16.38
N GLY A 202 30.23 35.05 -16.53
CA GLY A 202 30.41 36.23 -17.40
C GLY A 202 30.16 36.08 -18.91
N GLU A 203 29.75 34.91 -19.43
CA GLU A 203 29.46 34.75 -20.87
C GLU A 203 28.13 34.03 -21.13
N CYS A 204 26.98 34.70 -20.95
CA CYS A 204 25.80 34.42 -21.77
C CYS A 204 24.71 35.50 -21.60
N GLY A 205 24.40 36.24 -22.66
CA GLY A 205 23.20 37.09 -22.76
C GLY A 205 21.88 36.32 -22.88
N LYS A 206 21.78 35.15 -22.22
CA LYS A 206 20.58 34.33 -22.11
C LYS A 206 20.52 33.75 -20.70
N CYS A 207 19.46 34.04 -19.97
CA CYS A 207 19.21 33.50 -18.63
C CYS A 207 19.19 31.97 -18.68
N GLN A 208 20.29 31.34 -18.27
CA GLN A 208 20.38 29.88 -18.20
C GLN A 208 19.74 29.45 -16.88
N ILE A 209 18.49 28.99 -16.95
CA ILE A 209 17.78 28.40 -15.82
C ILE A 209 18.24 26.95 -15.71
N THR A 210 19.09 26.66 -14.73
CA THR A 210 19.60 25.31 -14.47
C THR A 210 19.00 24.78 -13.18
N PHE A 211 18.31 23.64 -13.27
CA PHE A 211 17.87 22.84 -12.12
C PHE A 211 18.96 21.81 -11.83
N SER A 212 19.47 21.76 -10.59
CA SER A 212 20.54 20.81 -10.24
C SER A 212 20.23 20.02 -8.98
N TYR A 213 20.39 18.69 -9.10
CA TYR A 213 20.31 17.72 -8.01
C TYR A 213 21.66 17.52 -7.28
N TYR A 214 22.76 18.11 -7.78
CA TYR A 214 24.13 17.74 -7.39
C TYR A 214 24.86 18.74 -6.49
N LEU A 215 24.26 19.89 -6.17
CA LEU A 215 25.04 21.02 -5.64
C LEU A 215 25.57 20.83 -4.21
N LEU A 216 25.10 19.82 -3.48
CA LEU A 216 25.19 19.87 -2.04
C LEU A 216 26.29 19.02 -1.38
N LEU A 217 26.94 18.11 -2.13
CA LEU A 217 28.09 17.39 -1.58
C LEU A 217 29.30 18.33 -1.33
N GLN A 218 29.38 19.46 -2.02
CA GLN A 218 30.49 20.42 -1.88
C GLN A 218 30.29 21.47 -0.78
N ILE A 219 29.06 21.91 -0.48
CA ILE A 219 28.83 22.91 0.58
C ILE A 219 29.21 22.38 1.97
N THR A 220 29.12 21.06 2.18
CA THR A 220 29.49 20.43 3.47
C THR A 220 31.01 20.38 3.71
N LEU A 221 31.84 20.58 2.68
CA LEU A 221 33.31 20.51 2.79
C LEU A 221 33.99 21.87 3.06
N LEU A 222 33.27 22.99 2.95
CA LEU A 222 33.83 24.35 3.08
C LEU A 222 33.42 25.11 4.35
N SER A 223 32.70 24.47 5.29
CA SER A 223 32.37 25.06 6.62
C SER A 223 33.23 24.49 7.76
N LYS A 224 34.54 24.39 7.56
CA LYS A 224 35.53 24.21 8.63
C LYS A 224 36.63 25.24 8.55
#